data_AF-X5Q910-F1
#
_entry.id   AF-X5Q910-F1
#
_cell.length_a   1.000
_cell.length_b   1.000
_cell.length_c   1.000
_cell.angle_alpha   90.00
_cell.angle_beta   90.00
_cell.angle_gamma   90.00
#
_symmetry.space_group_name_H-M   'P 1'
#
loop_
_entity.id
_entity.type
_entity.pdbx_description
1 polymer ?
#
loop_
_entity_poly.entity_id
_entity_poly.type
_entity_poly.pdbx_seq_one_letter_code
_entity_poly.pdbx_strand_id
1 'polypeptide(L)'
;MITYFQAIVLGLLQGFAELFPISSLGHTVLIPALLGWPVDRSSDAFVAFLVLTHLATALVLLGFFWRDWLGIIGGVLRSLKQHEIRADDTYAKLGWLLIVSTIPAGLLGLLFEERLKQLFAAATLVAAVLVLNGAMLYVVEVLRSRGATEGAHDDGKLAALSWIQAVIIGITQCFALIPGFSRTGLTMSGGLACGLSHENAVRYSFLLATPIILAAAVLKVPDLFTNGGAGLGQAVVGALCAGLSWGRSETMRTRTAQDVRHGGRANSGTARRAVKKPFPEHLTRERIVIPRAMFVSDLRRDAAFEARRRRDRDTGGDPASVEGHPDGAREVLVPEL
;
A
#
# COMPACT_ATOMS: atom_id res chain seq x y z
N MET A 1 31.39 6.89 8.27
CA MET A 1 30.68 5.87 7.45
C MET A 1 29.92 4.94 8.38
N ILE A 2 28.80 4.40 7.93
CA ILE A 2 27.99 3.44 8.71
C ILE A 2 28.81 2.15 8.92
N THR A 3 28.82 1.60 10.13
CA THR A 3 29.41 0.29 10.42
C THR A 3 28.44 -0.84 10.07
N TYR A 4 28.92 -2.07 9.88
CA TYR A 4 28.02 -3.22 9.65
C TYR A 4 26.99 -3.41 10.77
N PHE A 5 27.39 -3.21 12.02
CA PHE A 5 26.47 -3.26 13.16
C PHE A 5 25.36 -2.22 13.04
N GLN A 6 25.73 -0.96 12.77
CA GLN A 6 24.76 0.12 12.57
C GLN A 6 23.84 -0.18 11.36
N ALA A 7 24.39 -0.68 10.26
CA ALA A 7 23.62 -1.05 9.07
C ALA A 7 22.59 -2.16 9.36
N ILE A 8 22.96 -3.19 10.14
CA ILE A 8 22.03 -4.24 10.58
C ILE A 8 20.90 -3.63 11.41
N VAL A 9 21.23 -2.82 12.42
CA VAL A 9 20.23 -2.21 13.31
C VAL A 9 19.28 -1.31 12.52
N LEU A 10 19.81 -0.41 11.69
CA LEU A 10 19.01 0.51 10.87
C LEU A 10 18.20 -0.25 9.81
N GLY A 11 18.75 -1.30 9.21
CA GLY A 11 18.04 -2.15 8.26
C GLY A 11 16.86 -2.87 8.89
N LEU A 12 17.06 -3.53 10.04
CA LEU A 12 15.98 -4.20 10.77
C LEU A 12 14.87 -3.21 11.18
N LEU A 13 15.26 -2.03 11.68
CA LEU A 13 14.36 -0.95 12.05
C LEU A 13 13.56 -0.44 10.85
N GLN A 14 14.22 -0.19 9.71
CA GLN A 14 13.59 0.22 8.47
C GLN A 14 12.52 -0.79 8.04
N GLY A 15 12.86 -2.08 7.98
CA GLY A 15 11.92 -3.13 7.58
C GLY A 15 10.72 -3.25 8.51
N PHE A 16 10.92 -3.09 9.82
CA PHE A 16 9.83 -3.09 10.79
C PHE A 16 8.95 -1.85 10.64
N ALA A 17 9.56 -0.66 10.59
CA ALA A 17 8.85 0.61 10.60
C ALA A 17 8.12 0.89 9.28
N GLU A 18 8.64 0.42 8.13
CA GLU A 18 8.00 0.59 6.82
C GLU A 18 6.59 -0.04 6.76
N LEU A 19 6.36 -1.07 7.58
CA LEU A 19 5.10 -1.79 7.65
C LEU A 19 3.99 -0.98 8.37
N PHE A 20 4.37 0.03 9.15
CA PHE A 20 3.45 0.86 9.93
C PHE A 20 3.55 2.32 9.48
N PRO A 21 2.51 3.14 9.66
CA PRO A 21 2.56 4.54 9.25
C PRO A 21 3.36 5.43 10.23
N ILE A 22 4.49 4.93 10.77
CA ILE A 22 5.27 5.56 11.84
C ILE A 22 6.56 6.26 11.36
N SER A 23 6.74 6.42 10.05
CA SER A 23 7.92 7.00 9.40
C SER A 23 9.23 6.24 9.67
N SER A 24 9.52 5.27 8.81
CA SER A 24 10.79 4.53 8.79
C SER A 24 11.99 5.47 8.63
N LEU A 25 11.92 6.42 7.69
CA LEU A 25 12.93 7.47 7.49
C LEU A 25 13.21 8.29 8.75
N GLY A 26 12.17 8.72 9.48
CA GLY A 26 12.33 9.48 10.71
C GLY A 26 13.16 8.72 11.74
N HIS A 27 12.83 7.45 11.95
CA HIS A 27 13.56 6.59 12.89
C HIS A 27 15.00 6.32 12.45
N THR A 28 15.22 6.03 11.17
CA THR A 28 16.56 5.75 10.63
C THR A 28 17.49 6.97 10.70
N VAL A 29 16.94 8.19 10.61
CA VAL A 29 17.70 9.44 10.79
C VAL A 29 17.90 9.78 12.28
N LEU A 30 16.89 9.56 13.12
CA LEU A 30 16.91 9.97 14.53
C LEU A 30 17.77 9.06 15.40
N ILE A 31 17.77 7.74 15.18
CA ILE A 31 18.52 6.78 16.00
C ILE A 31 20.03 7.05 16.01
N PRO A 32 20.72 7.29 14.88
CA PRO A 32 22.12 7.67 14.88
C PRO A 32 22.40 8.94 15.68
N ALA A 33 21.50 9.93 15.62
CA ALA A 33 21.64 11.18 16.36
C ALA A 33 21.46 10.97 17.88
N LEU A 34 20.45 10.18 18.29
CA LEU A 34 20.18 9.87 19.69
C LEU A 34 21.31 9.05 20.34
N LEU A 35 21.91 8.12 19.58
CA LEU A 35 22.98 7.24 20.07
C LEU A 35 24.38 7.83 19.88
N GLY A 36 24.49 9.06 19.36
CA GLY A 36 25.79 9.71 19.13
C GLY A 36 26.67 8.99 18.10
N TRP A 37 26.07 8.28 17.14
CA TRP A 37 26.81 7.56 16.12
C TRP A 37 27.47 8.54 15.11
N PRO A 38 28.74 8.34 14.74
CA PRO A 38 29.47 9.20 13.79
C PRO A 38 29.03 8.92 12.34
N VAL A 39 27.76 9.15 12.07
CA VAL A 39 27.11 8.97 10.75
C VAL A 39 26.74 10.34 10.21
N ASP A 40 27.33 10.71 9.08
CA ASP A 40 26.91 11.87 8.32
C ASP A 40 25.60 11.55 7.60
N ARG A 41 24.51 12.05 8.19
CA ARG A 41 23.13 11.84 7.72
C ARG A 41 22.79 12.65 6.46
N SER A 42 23.63 13.62 6.09
CA SER A 42 23.49 14.39 4.85
C SER A 42 24.32 13.86 3.69
N SER A 43 25.21 12.89 3.94
CA SER A 43 26.08 12.32 2.89
C SER A 43 25.31 11.52 1.84
N ASP A 44 25.79 11.54 0.59
CA ASP A 44 25.24 10.74 -0.51
C ASP A 44 25.26 9.24 -0.20
N ALA A 45 26.29 8.76 0.49
CA ALA A 45 26.38 7.37 0.95
C ALA A 45 25.26 7.00 1.92
N PHE A 46 24.86 7.91 2.82
CA PHE A 46 23.74 7.69 3.72
C PHE A 46 22.40 7.73 2.97
N VAL A 47 22.22 8.68 2.05
CA VAL A 47 21.02 8.77 1.21
C VAL A 47 20.85 7.49 0.38
N ALA A 48 21.92 7.02 -0.25
CA ALA A 48 21.88 5.79 -1.04
C ALA A 48 21.66 4.54 -0.17
N PHE A 49 22.18 4.51 1.07
CA PHE A 49 21.83 3.49 2.07
C PHE A 49 20.32 3.49 2.38
N LEU A 50 19.72 4.66 2.61
CA LEU A 50 18.27 4.78 2.84
C LEU A 50 17.48 4.30 1.63
N VAL A 51 17.86 4.71 0.44
CA VAL A 51 17.17 4.32 -0.80
C VAL A 51 17.26 2.81 -1.04
N LEU A 52 18.44 2.20 -0.83
CA LEU A 52 18.62 0.76 -1.05
C LEU A 52 17.82 -0.07 -0.03
N THR A 53 17.72 0.37 1.22
CA THR A 53 16.90 -0.30 2.24
C THR A 53 15.40 -0.18 1.95
N HIS A 54 14.92 0.98 1.45
CA HIS A 54 13.55 1.13 0.95
C HIS A 54 13.28 0.26 -0.28
N LEU A 55 14.25 0.17 -1.20
CA LEU A 55 14.15 -0.70 -2.36
C LEU A 55 13.96 -2.16 -1.94
N ALA A 56 14.72 -2.64 -0.96
CA ALA A 56 14.55 -4.01 -0.46
C ALA A 56 13.14 -4.25 0.09
N THR A 57 12.60 -3.34 0.90
CA THR A 57 11.21 -3.47 1.39
C THR A 57 10.18 -3.39 0.26
N ALA A 58 10.41 -2.53 -0.74
CA ALA A 58 9.53 -2.41 -1.91
C ALA A 58 9.56 -3.65 -2.80
N LEU A 59 10.71 -4.35 -2.91
CA LEU A 59 10.81 -5.62 -3.63
C LEU A 59 10.02 -6.73 -2.94
N VAL A 60 10.02 -6.77 -1.60
CA VAL A 60 9.14 -7.71 -0.90
C VAL A 60 7.68 -7.38 -1.17
N LEU A 61 7.28 -6.11 -1.05
CA LEU A 61 5.93 -5.63 -1.37
C LEU A 61 5.53 -5.95 -2.82
N LEU A 62 6.44 -5.76 -3.78
CA LEU A 62 6.26 -6.11 -5.18
C LEU A 62 5.98 -7.60 -5.36
N GLY A 63 6.69 -8.47 -4.64
CA GLY A 63 6.43 -9.91 -4.61
C GLY A 63 5.04 -10.26 -4.06
N PHE A 64 4.55 -9.53 -3.05
CA PHE A 64 3.19 -9.71 -2.53
C PHE A 64 2.12 -9.30 -3.56
N PHE A 65 2.33 -8.19 -4.27
CA PHE A 65 1.41 -7.66 -5.29
C PHE A 65 1.77 -8.11 -6.71
N TRP A 66 2.50 -9.21 -6.90
CA TRP A 66 3.08 -9.55 -8.20
C TRP A 66 2.01 -9.72 -9.29
N ARG A 67 0.85 -10.30 -8.94
CA ARG A 67 -0.29 -10.48 -9.86
C ARG A 67 -0.92 -9.14 -10.25
N ASP A 68 -1.15 -8.27 -9.26
CA ASP A 68 -1.65 -6.93 -9.49
C ASP A 68 -0.71 -6.16 -10.41
N TRP A 69 0.61 -6.23 -10.18
CA TRP A 69 1.61 -5.58 -11.01
C TRP A 69 1.65 -6.13 -12.43
N LEU A 70 1.51 -7.44 -12.65
CA LEU A 70 1.38 -7.99 -14.00
C LEU A 70 0.13 -7.46 -14.70
N GLY A 71 -0.99 -7.34 -13.98
CA GLY A 71 -2.22 -6.72 -14.48
C GLY A 71 -2.02 -5.24 -14.85
N ILE A 72 -1.46 -4.46 -13.94
CA ILE A 72 -1.19 -3.01 -14.07
C ILE A 72 -0.23 -2.75 -15.23
N ILE A 73 0.93 -3.41 -15.25
CA ILE A 73 1.93 -3.25 -16.31
C ILE A 73 1.34 -3.69 -17.65
N GLY A 74 0.66 -4.84 -17.69
CA GLY A 74 -0.04 -5.31 -18.88
C GLY A 74 -1.08 -4.32 -19.39
N GLY A 75 -1.85 -3.69 -18.48
CA GLY A 75 -2.84 -2.67 -18.80
C GLY A 75 -2.22 -1.40 -19.36
N VAL A 76 -1.16 -0.88 -18.74
CA VAL A 76 -0.42 0.28 -19.25
C VAL A 76 0.16 0.00 -20.63
N LEU A 77 0.79 -1.16 -20.84
CA LEU A 77 1.35 -1.56 -22.13
C LEU A 77 0.27 -1.73 -23.21
N ARG A 78 -0.89 -2.32 -22.87
CA ARG A 78 -2.05 -2.40 -23.78
C ARG A 78 -2.53 -1.01 -24.15
N SER A 79 -2.68 -0.12 -23.18
CA SER A 79 -3.11 1.25 -23.37
C SER A 79 -2.16 2.04 -24.27
N LEU A 80 -0.85 1.89 -24.09
CA LEU A 80 0.16 2.49 -24.96
C LEU A 80 0.09 1.94 -26.39
N LYS A 81 -0.08 0.62 -26.55
CA LYS A 81 -0.19 -0.02 -27.87
C LYS A 81 -1.46 0.40 -28.62
N GLN A 82 -2.56 0.55 -27.90
CA GLN A 82 -3.88 0.89 -28.46
C GLN A 82 -4.11 2.41 -28.52
N HIS A 83 -3.21 3.22 -27.95
CA HIS A 83 -3.33 4.68 -27.83
C HIS A 83 -4.62 5.14 -27.14
N GLU A 84 -5.19 4.32 -26.26
CA GLU A 84 -6.41 4.60 -25.51
C GLU A 84 -6.38 3.98 -24.11
N ILE A 85 -7.15 4.53 -23.18
CA ILE A 85 -7.45 3.88 -21.90
C ILE A 85 -8.90 3.42 -22.00
N ARG A 86 -9.10 2.14 -22.31
CA ARG A 86 -10.45 1.58 -22.43
C ARG A 86 -11.19 1.67 -21.10
N ALA A 87 -12.49 1.99 -21.16
CA ALA A 87 -13.32 2.16 -19.97
C ALA A 87 -13.47 0.87 -19.14
N ASP A 88 -13.32 -0.30 -19.77
CA ASP A 88 -13.34 -1.61 -19.12
C ASP A 88 -11.98 -2.08 -18.59
N ASP A 89 -10.87 -1.44 -19.01
CA ASP A 89 -9.52 -1.81 -18.56
C ASP A 89 -9.15 -1.09 -17.25
N THR A 90 -9.67 -1.65 -16.16
CA THR A 90 -9.42 -1.19 -14.78
C THR A 90 -7.93 -1.09 -14.47
N TYR A 91 -7.12 -2.06 -14.93
CA TYR A 91 -5.68 -2.10 -14.66
C TYR A 91 -4.91 -1.02 -15.42
N ALA A 92 -5.27 -0.75 -16.68
CA ALA A 92 -4.69 0.36 -17.44
C ALA A 92 -4.94 1.70 -16.73
N LYS A 93 -6.20 1.94 -16.36
CA LYS A 93 -6.59 3.17 -15.64
C LYS A 93 -5.86 3.31 -14.31
N LEU A 94 -5.81 2.24 -13.51
CA LEU A 94 -5.08 2.23 -12.24
C LEU A 94 -3.59 2.52 -12.43
N GLY A 95 -2.93 1.90 -13.40
CA GLY A 95 -1.52 2.14 -13.70
C GLY A 95 -1.21 3.60 -14.04
N TRP A 96 -2.03 4.23 -14.88
CA TRP A 96 -1.89 5.64 -15.20
C TRP A 96 -2.14 6.55 -13.99
N LEU A 97 -3.12 6.22 -13.14
CA LEU A 97 -3.36 6.98 -11.90
C LEU A 97 -2.12 6.92 -10.99
N LEU A 98 -1.46 5.75 -10.85
CA LEU A 98 -0.23 5.61 -10.05
C LEU A 98 0.92 6.44 -10.62
N ILE A 99 1.07 6.47 -11.96
CA ILE A 99 2.07 7.31 -12.62
C ILE A 99 1.81 8.78 -12.32
N VAL A 100 0.58 9.25 -12.54
CA VAL A 100 0.18 10.66 -12.29
C VAL A 100 0.40 11.05 -10.84
N SER A 101 0.03 10.20 -9.88
CA SER A 101 0.27 10.43 -8.44
C SER A 101 1.76 10.45 -8.06
N THR A 102 2.63 9.83 -8.85
CA THR A 102 4.08 9.81 -8.59
C THR A 102 4.75 11.12 -9.02
N ILE A 103 4.23 11.78 -10.05
CA ILE A 103 4.86 12.94 -10.68
C ILE A 103 5.16 14.08 -9.69
N PRO A 104 4.21 14.56 -8.86
CA PRO A 104 4.48 15.70 -7.97
C PRO A 104 5.65 15.44 -7.01
N ALA A 105 5.65 14.27 -6.35
CA ALA A 105 6.69 13.91 -5.39
C ALA A 105 8.04 13.64 -6.07
N GLY A 106 8.03 12.97 -7.25
CA GLY A 106 9.26 12.75 -8.02
C GLY A 106 9.88 14.06 -8.51
N LEU A 107 9.06 14.99 -9.00
CA LEU A 107 9.53 16.30 -9.47
C LEU A 107 10.13 17.13 -8.33
N LEU A 108 9.44 17.21 -7.17
CA LEU A 108 9.98 17.93 -6.01
C LEU A 108 11.22 17.25 -5.43
N GLY A 109 11.26 15.91 -5.42
CA GLY A 109 12.44 15.16 -4.99
C GLY A 109 13.67 15.47 -5.83
N LEU A 110 13.50 15.59 -7.14
CA LEU A 110 14.57 15.99 -8.07
C LEU A 110 14.96 17.46 -7.92
N LEU A 111 13.97 18.36 -7.88
CA LEU A 111 14.21 19.81 -7.86
C LEU A 111 14.85 20.28 -6.54
N PHE A 112 14.51 19.64 -5.43
CA PHE A 112 14.92 20.05 -4.08
C PHE A 112 15.87 19.06 -3.41
N GLU A 113 16.51 18.16 -4.15
CA GLU A 113 17.32 17.07 -3.62
C GLU A 113 18.31 17.53 -2.54
N GLU A 114 19.16 18.52 -2.85
CA GLU A 114 20.18 19.04 -1.93
C GLU A 114 19.57 19.66 -0.66
N ARG A 115 18.42 20.33 -0.78
CA ARG A 115 17.73 20.90 0.38
C ARG A 115 17.10 19.82 1.25
N LEU A 116 16.57 18.76 0.64
CA LEU A 116 15.99 17.62 1.34
C LEU A 116 17.07 16.85 2.12
N LYS A 117 18.27 16.68 1.54
CA LYS A 117 19.42 16.06 2.23
C LYS A 117 19.79 16.80 3.53
N GLN A 118 19.74 18.13 3.51
CA GLN A 118 20.02 18.94 4.71
C GLN A 118 19.02 18.71 5.84
N LEU A 119 17.77 18.36 5.52
CA LEU A 119 16.76 18.02 6.54
C LEU A 119 17.14 16.77 7.33
N PHE A 120 17.86 15.81 6.73
CA PHE A 120 18.34 14.62 7.43
C PHE A 120 19.38 14.94 8.52
N ALA A 121 20.12 16.06 8.38
CA ALA A 121 21.05 16.52 9.40
C ALA A 121 20.35 17.15 10.61
N ALA A 122 19.14 17.68 10.43
CA ALA A 122 18.37 18.38 11.47
C ALA A 122 17.56 17.42 12.36
N ALA A 123 18.22 16.70 13.26
CA ALA A 123 17.57 15.69 14.12
C ALA A 123 16.42 16.23 14.98
N THR A 124 16.50 17.49 15.43
CA THR A 124 15.42 18.18 16.17
C THR A 124 14.18 18.39 15.31
N LEU A 125 14.36 18.78 14.03
CA LEU A 125 13.25 18.88 13.09
C LEU A 125 12.61 17.51 12.87
N VAL A 126 13.42 16.47 12.63
CA VAL A 126 12.92 15.10 12.42
C VAL A 126 12.13 14.60 13.62
N ALA A 127 12.62 14.86 14.85
CA ALA A 127 11.91 14.52 16.07
C ALA A 127 10.57 15.27 16.19
N ALA A 128 10.54 16.57 15.91
CA ALA A 128 9.30 17.36 15.93
C ALA A 128 8.28 16.85 14.90
N VAL A 129 8.72 16.52 13.68
CA VAL A 129 7.86 15.96 12.64
C VAL A 129 7.38 14.55 13.01
N LEU A 130 8.20 13.71 13.66
CA LEU A 130 7.77 12.41 14.17
C LEU A 130 6.66 12.54 15.23
N VAL A 131 6.78 13.49 16.15
CA VAL A 131 5.74 13.79 17.14
C VAL A 131 4.46 14.25 16.43
N LEU A 132 4.58 15.13 15.43
CA LEU A 132 3.44 15.58 14.63
C LEU A 132 2.78 14.42 13.87
N ASN A 133 3.56 13.52 13.26
CA ASN A 133 3.06 12.32 12.59
C ASN A 133 2.30 11.43 13.58
N GLY A 134 2.83 11.22 14.79
CA GLY A 134 2.13 10.49 15.86
C GLY A 134 0.80 11.13 16.26
N ALA A 135 0.78 12.46 16.43
CA ALA A 135 -0.44 13.21 16.73
C ALA A 135 -1.48 13.10 15.60
N MET A 136 -1.04 13.17 14.33
CA MET A 136 -1.90 12.98 13.17
C MET A 136 -2.54 11.59 13.17
N LEU A 137 -1.76 10.53 13.41
CA LEU A 137 -2.29 9.16 13.49
C LEU A 137 -3.32 9.02 14.63
N TYR A 138 -3.05 9.63 15.78
CA TYR A 138 -3.99 9.63 16.90
C TYR A 138 -5.32 10.31 16.53
N VAL A 139 -5.25 11.48 15.89
CA VAL A 139 -6.46 12.19 15.43
C VAL A 139 -7.24 11.37 14.40
N VAL A 140 -6.54 10.77 13.42
CA VAL A 140 -7.18 9.90 12.42
C VAL A 140 -7.88 8.72 13.10
N GLU A 141 -7.28 8.10 14.10
CA GLU A 141 -7.89 6.99 14.84
C GLU A 141 -9.14 7.44 15.63
N VAL A 142 -9.08 8.59 16.31
CA VAL A 142 -10.22 9.17 17.04
C VAL A 142 -11.38 9.56 16.11
N LEU A 143 -11.07 10.01 14.90
CA LEU A 143 -12.09 10.31 13.89
C LEU A 143 -12.66 9.02 13.28
N ARG A 144 -11.84 7.98 13.09
CA ARG A 144 -12.24 6.69 12.55
C ARG A 144 -13.25 5.96 13.43
N SER A 145 -13.07 6.00 14.75
CA SER A 145 -13.99 5.38 15.72
C SER A 145 -15.39 6.00 15.73
N ARG A 146 -15.59 7.11 15.01
CA ARG A 146 -16.87 7.85 14.96
C ARG A 146 -17.68 7.67 13.68
N GLY A 147 -17.21 6.92 12.68
CA GLY A 147 -18.00 6.73 11.45
C GLY A 147 -17.32 6.15 10.22
N ALA A 148 -16.27 5.33 10.36
CA ALA A 148 -15.65 4.73 9.19
C ALA A 148 -16.61 3.79 8.43
N THR A 149 -16.93 4.16 7.19
CA THR A 149 -17.58 3.27 6.23
C THR A 149 -16.61 2.16 5.83
N GLU A 150 -16.83 0.97 6.41
CA GLU A 150 -16.16 -0.25 5.95
C GLU A 150 -16.62 -0.55 4.52
N GLY A 151 -15.71 -0.41 3.55
CA GLY A 151 -15.94 -0.78 2.16
C GLY A 151 -14.95 -1.86 1.75
N ALA A 152 -15.46 -2.94 1.16
CA ALA A 152 -14.64 -4.06 0.67
C ALA A 152 -13.71 -3.63 -0.49
N HIS A 153 -12.62 -4.39 -0.65
CA HIS A 153 -11.70 -4.32 -1.77
C HIS A 153 -12.43 -4.28 -3.11
N ASP A 154 -12.20 -3.22 -3.88
CA ASP A 154 -12.88 -2.99 -5.15
C ASP A 154 -11.93 -2.23 -6.11
N ASP A 155 -11.35 -2.99 -7.05
CA ASP A 155 -10.48 -2.46 -8.10
C ASP A 155 -11.20 -1.44 -9.00
N GLY A 156 -12.51 -1.63 -9.23
CA GLY A 156 -13.32 -0.70 -9.99
C GLY A 156 -13.41 0.67 -9.31
N LYS A 157 -13.54 0.70 -7.98
CA LYS A 157 -13.52 1.95 -7.20
C LYS A 157 -12.16 2.64 -7.22
N LEU A 158 -11.07 1.88 -7.28
CA LEU A 158 -9.73 2.46 -7.42
C LEU A 158 -9.52 3.09 -8.80
N ALA A 159 -9.97 2.42 -9.85
CA ALA A 159 -9.94 2.96 -11.22
C ALA A 159 -10.93 4.10 -11.44
N ALA A 160 -11.98 4.22 -10.61
CA ALA A 160 -12.95 5.30 -10.64
C ALA A 160 -12.40 6.64 -10.11
N LEU A 161 -11.20 6.67 -9.52
CA LEU A 161 -10.55 7.92 -9.15
C LEU A 161 -10.38 8.83 -10.37
N SER A 162 -10.78 10.09 -10.20
CA SER A 162 -10.47 11.14 -11.17
C SER A 162 -8.97 11.43 -11.20
N TRP A 163 -8.50 11.98 -12.31
CA TRP A 163 -7.11 12.42 -12.45
C TRP A 163 -6.73 13.48 -11.42
N ILE A 164 -7.67 14.37 -11.08
CA ILE A 164 -7.46 15.41 -10.06
C ILE A 164 -7.26 14.76 -8.69
N GLN A 165 -8.05 13.76 -8.33
CA GLN A 165 -7.88 13.02 -7.07
C GLN A 165 -6.50 12.32 -7.01
N ALA A 166 -6.05 11.71 -8.11
CA ALA A 166 -4.70 11.15 -8.19
C ALA A 166 -3.62 12.21 -7.95
N VAL A 167 -3.72 13.38 -8.60
CA VAL A 167 -2.80 14.49 -8.36
C VAL A 167 -2.83 14.95 -6.89
N ILE A 168 -4.01 15.05 -6.27
CA ILE A 168 -4.14 15.40 -4.85
C ILE A 168 -3.41 14.39 -3.97
N ILE A 169 -3.59 13.08 -4.22
CA ILE A 169 -2.85 12.03 -3.50
C ILE A 169 -1.35 12.20 -3.73
N GLY A 170 -0.91 12.49 -4.96
CA GLY A 170 0.49 12.81 -5.26
C GLY A 170 1.03 14.03 -4.51
N ILE A 171 0.23 15.09 -4.33
CA ILE A 171 0.58 16.25 -3.52
C ILE A 171 0.71 15.87 -2.05
N THR A 172 -0.18 15.01 -1.52
CA THR A 172 -0.01 14.51 -0.14
C THR A 172 1.30 13.73 0.03
N GLN A 173 1.72 12.99 -1.00
CA GLN A 173 3.00 12.28 -1.02
C GLN A 173 4.20 13.23 -0.97
N CYS A 174 4.10 14.46 -1.47
CA CYS A 174 5.19 15.44 -1.39
C CYS A 174 5.62 15.74 0.04
N PHE A 175 4.69 15.77 0.99
CA PHE A 175 5.01 15.98 2.41
C PHE A 175 5.86 14.83 2.99
N ALA A 176 5.81 13.64 2.39
CA ALA A 176 6.62 12.50 2.80
C ALA A 176 8.11 12.65 2.46
N LEU A 177 8.48 13.66 1.65
CA LEU A 177 9.88 14.01 1.40
C LEU A 177 10.53 14.65 2.63
N ILE A 178 9.73 15.21 3.54
CA ILE A 178 10.23 15.75 4.81
C ILE A 178 10.44 14.58 5.78
N PRO A 179 11.67 14.34 6.26
CA PRO A 179 11.98 13.24 7.17
C PRO A 179 11.17 13.35 8.48
N GLY A 180 10.55 12.23 8.87
CA GLY A 180 9.68 12.15 10.05
C GLY A 180 8.19 11.98 9.69
N PHE A 181 7.77 12.38 8.49
CA PHE A 181 6.44 12.02 8.00
C PHE A 181 6.43 10.58 7.48
N SER A 182 5.30 9.90 7.67
CA SER A 182 5.08 8.60 7.06
C SER A 182 4.46 8.78 5.68
N ARG A 183 5.13 8.27 4.65
CA ARG A 183 4.58 8.23 3.30
C ARG A 183 3.24 7.50 3.28
N THR A 184 3.22 6.26 3.76
CA THR A 184 2.01 5.41 3.74
C THR A 184 0.87 6.07 4.50
N GLY A 185 1.14 6.73 5.62
CA GLY A 185 0.15 7.51 6.36
C GLY A 185 -0.42 8.68 5.56
N LEU A 186 0.44 9.48 4.91
CA LEU A 186 0.04 10.65 4.13
C LEU A 186 -0.75 10.26 2.87
N THR A 187 -0.28 9.29 2.09
CA THR A 187 -0.97 8.86 0.86
C THR A 187 -2.28 8.14 1.15
N MET A 188 -2.35 7.38 2.25
CA MET A 188 -3.62 6.81 2.73
C MET A 188 -4.59 7.91 3.15
N SER A 189 -4.12 8.93 3.86
CA SER A 189 -4.96 10.08 4.28
C SER A 189 -5.46 10.88 3.08
N GLY A 190 -4.61 11.10 2.07
CA GLY A 190 -5.01 11.70 0.80
C GLY A 190 -6.06 10.87 0.06
N GLY A 191 -5.90 9.55 0.04
CA GLY A 191 -6.87 8.62 -0.55
C GLY A 191 -8.24 8.67 0.16
N LEU A 192 -8.24 8.67 1.49
CA LEU A 192 -9.44 8.83 2.30
C LEU A 192 -10.13 10.18 2.04
N ALA A 193 -9.36 11.27 1.98
CA ALA A 193 -9.87 12.60 1.65
C ALA A 193 -10.47 12.67 0.24
N CYS A 194 -9.99 11.82 -0.68
CA CYS A 194 -10.54 11.65 -2.02
C CYS A 194 -11.75 10.70 -2.07
N GLY A 195 -12.24 10.19 -0.94
CA GLY A 195 -13.42 9.33 -0.85
C GLY A 195 -13.16 7.83 -1.04
N LEU A 196 -11.91 7.39 -1.04
CA LEU A 196 -11.62 5.95 -1.00
C LEU A 196 -12.03 5.35 0.34
N SER A 197 -12.46 4.08 0.32
CA SER A 197 -12.54 3.30 1.56
C SER A 197 -11.14 3.15 2.16
N HIS A 198 -11.08 2.92 3.47
CA HIS A 198 -9.81 2.71 4.16
C HIS A 198 -8.97 1.58 3.52
N GLU A 199 -9.61 0.49 3.11
CA GLU A 199 -8.95 -0.60 2.41
C GLU A 199 -8.36 -0.20 1.06
N ASN A 200 -9.16 0.50 0.23
CA ASN A 200 -8.69 0.97 -1.07
C ASN A 200 -7.60 2.04 -0.91
N ALA A 201 -7.69 2.92 0.07
CA ALA A 201 -6.67 3.91 0.37
C ALA A 201 -5.34 3.27 0.78
N VAL A 202 -5.36 2.23 1.62
CA VAL A 202 -4.17 1.44 1.97
C VAL A 202 -3.60 0.76 0.73
N ARG A 203 -4.44 0.15 -0.12
CA ARG A 203 -3.97 -0.52 -1.34
C ARG A 203 -3.30 0.45 -2.30
N TYR A 204 -3.97 1.56 -2.58
CA TYR A 204 -3.45 2.60 -3.46
C TYR A 204 -2.12 3.13 -2.94
N SER A 205 -2.01 3.36 -1.64
CA SER A 205 -0.78 3.79 -0.97
C SER A 205 0.38 2.78 -1.15
N PHE A 206 0.11 1.48 -1.01
CA PHE A 206 1.15 0.45 -1.22
C PHE A 206 1.57 0.33 -2.68
N LEU A 207 0.62 0.36 -3.62
CA LEU A 207 0.94 0.35 -5.05
C LEU A 207 1.69 1.62 -5.47
N LEU A 208 1.33 2.79 -4.93
CA LEU A 208 2.00 4.05 -5.21
C LEU A 208 3.43 4.09 -4.66
N ALA A 209 3.73 3.31 -3.62
CA ALA A 209 5.07 3.28 -3.04
C ALA A 209 6.13 2.72 -3.99
N THR A 210 5.76 1.74 -4.82
CA THR A 210 6.66 1.08 -5.77
C THR A 210 7.26 2.02 -6.81
N PRO A 211 6.49 2.76 -7.64
CA PRO A 211 7.06 3.60 -8.70
C PRO A 211 7.97 4.70 -8.15
N ILE A 212 7.60 5.35 -7.04
CA ILE A 212 8.44 6.40 -6.44
C ILE A 212 9.73 5.83 -5.81
N ILE A 213 9.69 4.64 -5.19
CA ILE A 213 10.91 3.99 -4.65
C ILE A 213 11.82 3.53 -5.78
N LEU A 214 11.26 2.94 -6.83
CA LEU A 214 12.03 2.53 -8.00
C LEU A 214 12.68 3.74 -8.67
N ALA A 215 11.97 4.85 -8.83
CA ALA A 215 12.53 6.09 -9.36
C ALA A 215 13.70 6.60 -8.51
N ALA A 216 13.54 6.66 -7.18
CA ALA A 216 14.62 7.05 -6.27
C ALA A 216 15.82 6.07 -6.34
N ALA A 217 15.56 4.77 -6.46
CA ALA A 217 16.58 3.74 -6.57
C ALA A 217 17.41 3.88 -7.85
N VAL A 218 16.76 4.08 -8.99
CA VAL A 218 17.45 4.31 -10.27
C VAL A 218 18.37 5.52 -10.19
N LEU A 219 17.99 6.55 -9.44
CA LEU A 219 18.77 7.77 -9.30
C LEU A 219 19.93 7.66 -8.30
N LYS A 220 19.75 6.97 -7.17
CA LYS A 220 20.70 7.02 -6.02
C LYS A 220 21.53 5.76 -5.82
N VAL A 221 21.06 4.60 -6.27
CA VAL A 221 21.84 3.35 -6.12
C VAL A 221 23.13 3.36 -6.98
N PRO A 222 23.15 3.90 -8.21
CA PRO A 222 24.39 3.99 -8.99
C PRO A 222 25.53 4.73 -8.28
N ASP A 223 25.21 5.74 -7.46
CA ASP A 223 26.18 6.53 -6.70
C ASP A 223 27.01 5.67 -5.71
N LEU A 224 26.50 4.51 -5.29
CA LEU A 224 27.25 3.56 -4.45
C LEU A 224 28.38 2.85 -5.20
N PHE A 225 28.27 2.74 -6.52
CA PHE A 225 29.26 2.05 -7.36
C PHE A 225 30.33 3.02 -7.89
N THR A 226 29.96 4.27 -8.12
CA THR A 226 30.85 5.29 -8.71
C THR A 226 31.79 5.92 -7.68
N ASN A 227 31.41 5.97 -6.40
CA ASN A 227 32.21 6.58 -5.32
C ASN A 227 33.20 5.61 -4.64
N GLY A 228 33.83 4.72 -5.41
CA GLY A 228 34.85 3.78 -4.91
C GLY A 228 34.29 2.62 -4.06
N GLY A 229 32.98 2.37 -4.09
CA GLY A 229 32.34 1.25 -3.39
C GLY A 229 32.28 1.39 -1.86
N ALA A 230 32.72 2.53 -1.33
CA ALA A 230 32.77 2.77 0.11
C ALA A 230 31.34 2.80 0.68
N GLY A 231 31.01 1.85 1.57
CA GLY A 231 29.67 1.74 2.15
C GLY A 231 28.71 0.81 1.41
N LEU A 232 29.05 0.31 0.22
CA LEU A 232 28.20 -0.61 -0.55
C LEU A 232 27.90 -1.89 0.24
N GLY A 233 28.91 -2.49 0.86
CA GLY A 233 28.74 -3.70 1.68
C GLY A 233 27.74 -3.48 2.83
N GLN A 234 27.85 -2.34 3.52
CA GLN A 234 26.94 -1.97 4.61
C GLN A 234 25.53 -1.69 4.09
N ALA A 235 25.39 -1.02 2.95
CA ALA A 235 24.10 -0.78 2.32
C ALA A 235 23.40 -2.09 1.92
N VAL A 236 24.12 -3.03 1.31
CA VAL A 236 23.59 -4.36 0.97
C VAL A 236 23.16 -5.12 2.23
N VAL A 237 24.00 -5.15 3.27
CA VAL A 237 23.66 -5.82 4.53
C VAL A 237 22.40 -5.18 5.17
N GLY A 238 22.33 -3.85 5.24
CA GLY A 238 21.17 -3.15 5.75
C GLY A 238 19.90 -3.45 4.93
N ALA A 239 20.02 -3.47 3.60
CA ALA A 239 18.90 -3.78 2.71
C ALA A 239 18.38 -5.21 2.88
N LEU A 240 19.28 -6.20 3.00
CA LEU A 240 18.90 -7.58 3.30
C LEU A 240 18.19 -7.68 4.66
N CYS A 241 18.71 -7.01 5.69
CA CYS A 241 18.05 -6.93 7.00
C CYS A 241 16.66 -6.28 6.92
N ALA A 242 16.51 -5.22 6.12
CA ALA A 242 15.23 -4.55 5.92
C ALA A 242 14.19 -5.47 5.25
N GLY A 243 14.56 -6.14 4.16
CA GLY A 243 13.69 -7.11 3.49
C GLY A 243 13.27 -8.26 4.41
N LEU A 244 14.23 -8.82 5.17
CA LEU A 244 13.97 -9.91 6.13
C LEU A 244 13.04 -9.47 7.28
N SER A 245 13.30 -8.30 7.86
CA SER A 245 12.49 -7.74 8.95
C SER A 245 11.06 -7.45 8.48
N TRP A 246 10.90 -6.88 7.29
CA TRP A 246 9.60 -6.59 6.70
C TRP A 246 8.79 -7.87 6.45
N GLY A 247 9.40 -8.86 5.77
CA GLY A 247 8.73 -10.13 5.46
C GLY A 247 8.31 -10.93 6.70
N ARG A 248 9.14 -10.91 7.76
CA ARG A 248 8.78 -11.52 9.04
C ARG A 248 7.68 -10.75 9.77
N SER A 249 7.76 -9.42 9.81
CA SER A 249 6.77 -8.57 10.46
C SER A 249 5.39 -8.75 9.84
N GLU A 250 5.33 -8.90 8.51
CA GLU A 250 4.08 -9.17 7.80
C GLU A 250 3.53 -10.58 8.09
N THR A 251 4.41 -11.59 8.14
CA THR A 251 4.00 -12.96 8.51
C THR A 251 3.45 -13.01 9.94
N MET A 252 4.00 -12.23 10.87
CA MET A 252 3.48 -12.12 12.23
C MET A 252 2.12 -11.42 12.26
N ARG A 253 1.99 -10.30 11.54
CA ARG A 253 0.74 -9.53 11.44
C ARG A 253 -0.42 -10.40 10.93
N THR A 254 -0.19 -11.21 9.90
CA THR A 254 -1.21 -12.10 9.35
C THR A 254 -1.61 -13.22 10.32
N ARG A 255 -0.65 -13.81 11.05
CA ARG A 255 -0.90 -14.85 12.07
C ARG A 255 -1.69 -14.33 13.27
N THR A 256 -1.26 -13.23 13.88
CA THR A 256 -1.96 -12.63 15.03
C THR A 256 -3.39 -12.22 14.65
N ALA A 257 -3.61 -11.75 13.42
CA ALA A 257 -4.95 -11.47 12.93
C ALA A 257 -5.82 -12.75 12.82
N GLN A 258 -5.25 -13.89 12.39
CA GLN A 258 -5.96 -15.17 12.32
C GLN A 258 -6.37 -15.68 13.70
N ASP A 259 -5.44 -15.69 14.67
CA ASP A 259 -5.67 -16.20 16.02
C ASP A 259 -6.79 -15.45 16.75
N VAL A 260 -6.81 -14.13 16.61
CA VAL A 260 -7.84 -13.27 17.19
C VAL A 260 -9.25 -13.57 16.63
N ARG A 261 -9.37 -14.03 15.37
CA ARG A 261 -10.67 -14.45 14.80
C ARG A 261 -11.09 -15.84 15.26
N HIS A 262 -10.14 -16.76 15.46
CA HIS A 262 -10.46 -18.09 15.97
C HIS A 262 -10.82 -18.05 17.46
N GLY A 263 -10.10 -17.26 18.27
CA GLY A 263 -10.45 -17.02 19.68
C GLY A 263 -11.80 -16.30 19.86
N GLY A 264 -12.16 -15.40 18.93
CA GLY A 264 -13.46 -14.73 18.92
C GLY A 264 -14.65 -15.64 18.57
N ARG A 265 -14.44 -16.68 17.75
CA ARG A 265 -15.46 -17.69 17.41
C ARG A 265 -15.60 -18.79 18.47
N ALA A 266 -14.51 -19.15 19.15
CA ALA A 266 -14.55 -20.14 20.22
C ALA A 266 -15.35 -19.67 21.45
N ASN A 267 -15.45 -18.35 21.66
CA ASN A 267 -16.12 -17.77 22.83
C ASN A 267 -17.60 -17.37 22.59
N SER A 268 -18.15 -17.58 21.39
CA SER A 268 -19.56 -17.30 21.08
C SER A 268 -20.50 -18.50 21.30
N GLY A 269 -19.98 -19.66 21.70
CA GLY A 269 -20.75 -20.89 21.92
C GLY A 269 -21.10 -21.22 23.37
N THR A 270 -20.49 -20.55 24.36
CA THR A 270 -20.53 -21.01 25.76
C THR A 270 -20.90 -19.96 26.80
N ALA A 271 -21.24 -18.73 26.42
CA ALA A 271 -21.61 -17.66 27.36
C ALA A 271 -23.12 -17.39 27.40
N ARG A 272 -23.93 -18.41 27.71
CA ARG A 272 -25.28 -18.24 28.28
C ARG A 272 -25.36 -18.97 29.62
N ARG A 273 -24.57 -18.54 30.61
CA ARG A 273 -24.90 -18.74 32.03
C ARG A 273 -23.99 -17.89 32.91
N ALA A 274 -24.65 -17.03 33.69
CA ALA A 274 -24.25 -16.45 34.97
C ALA A 274 -22.85 -15.80 35.07
N VAL A 275 -22.82 -14.48 35.29
CA VAL A 275 -22.39 -13.86 36.56
C VAL A 275 -22.77 -12.37 36.50
N LYS A 276 -23.55 -11.94 37.49
CA LYS A 276 -23.85 -10.55 37.84
C LYS A 276 -22.59 -9.94 38.49
N LYS A 277 -22.06 -8.84 37.96
CA LYS A 277 -21.47 -7.71 38.71
C LYS A 277 -21.18 -6.53 37.76
N PRO A 278 -21.38 -5.27 38.19
CA PRO A 278 -21.25 -4.11 37.33
C PRO A 278 -19.80 -3.62 37.33
N PHE A 279 -19.18 -3.57 36.16
CA PHE A 279 -17.98 -2.78 35.90
C PHE A 279 -18.26 -1.93 34.65
N PRO A 280 -17.88 -0.65 34.64
CA PRO A 280 -18.34 0.28 33.62
C PRO A 280 -17.69 -0.01 32.26
N GLU A 281 -18.52 -0.17 31.23
CA GLU A 281 -18.26 -0.68 29.88
C GLU A 281 -17.44 0.23 28.94
N HIS A 282 -16.60 1.14 29.44
CA HIS A 282 -15.96 2.14 28.56
C HIS A 282 -14.53 1.83 28.08
N LEU A 283 -13.99 0.63 28.34
CA LEU A 283 -12.59 0.31 27.99
C LEU A 283 -12.39 -1.12 27.49
N THR A 284 -13.15 -1.59 26.50
CA THR A 284 -12.76 -2.82 25.79
C THR A 284 -13.11 -2.79 24.31
N ARG A 285 -12.06 -2.99 23.51
CA ARG A 285 -12.02 -3.33 22.07
C ARG A 285 -12.02 -2.17 21.08
N GLU A 286 -10.87 -1.53 20.95
CA GLU A 286 -10.48 -0.98 19.65
C GLU A 286 -9.17 -1.64 19.21
N ARG A 287 -9.32 -2.57 18.26
CA ARG A 287 -8.20 -3.07 17.47
C ARG A 287 -7.83 -1.96 16.50
N ILE A 288 -6.54 -1.62 16.44
CA ILE A 288 -5.95 -1.03 15.24
C ILE A 288 -6.11 -2.09 14.14
N VAL A 289 -7.24 -2.04 13.43
CA VAL A 289 -7.53 -2.92 12.31
C VAL A 289 -6.99 -2.20 11.07
N ILE A 290 -5.73 -2.49 10.72
CA ILE A 290 -5.30 -2.32 9.34
C ILE A 290 -6.07 -3.40 8.53
N PRO A 291 -6.78 -3.03 7.44
CA PRO A 291 -7.79 -3.88 6.82
C PRO A 291 -7.30 -5.27 6.46
N ARG A 292 -8.06 -6.25 6.94
CA ARG A 292 -7.89 -7.68 6.68
C ARG A 292 -8.40 -8.14 5.30
N ALA A 293 -8.97 -7.25 4.50
CA ALA A 293 -9.75 -7.67 3.34
C ALA A 293 -8.94 -7.79 2.03
N MET A 294 -7.69 -7.32 2.00
CA MET A 294 -6.89 -7.34 0.77
C MET A 294 -6.21 -8.69 0.51
N PHE A 295 -6.14 -9.59 1.49
CA PHE A 295 -5.20 -10.72 1.45
C PHE A 295 -5.78 -12.11 1.76
N VAL A 296 -7.09 -12.26 1.96
CA VAL A 296 -7.74 -13.58 2.18
C VAL A 296 -8.87 -13.85 1.18
N SER A 297 -9.21 -12.90 0.30
CA SER A 297 -10.30 -13.08 -0.67
C SER A 297 -9.98 -14.03 -1.82
N ASP A 298 -8.70 -14.26 -2.13
CA ASP A 298 -8.31 -15.05 -3.33
C ASP A 298 -8.67 -16.54 -3.21
N LEU A 299 -8.52 -17.15 -2.04
CA LEU A 299 -8.94 -18.55 -1.84
C LEU A 299 -10.46 -18.75 -1.93
N ARG A 300 -11.26 -17.70 -1.72
CA ARG A 300 -12.73 -17.75 -1.87
C ARG A 300 -13.17 -17.39 -3.28
N ARG A 301 -12.40 -16.58 -4.01
CA ARG A 301 -12.65 -16.22 -5.42
C ARG A 301 -12.52 -17.44 -6.32
N ASP A 302 -11.51 -18.29 -6.10
CA ASP A 302 -11.33 -19.52 -6.89
C ASP A 302 -12.49 -20.50 -6.68
N ALA A 303 -12.91 -20.71 -5.43
CA ALA A 303 -14.04 -21.59 -5.11
C ALA A 303 -15.39 -21.06 -5.66
N ALA A 304 -15.63 -19.75 -5.59
CA ALA A 304 -16.88 -19.15 -6.10
C ALA A 304 -16.91 -19.05 -7.63
N PHE A 305 -15.76 -18.81 -8.26
CA PHE A 305 -15.61 -18.80 -9.72
C PHE A 305 -15.74 -20.22 -10.29
N GLU A 306 -15.10 -21.22 -9.69
CA GLU A 306 -15.27 -22.63 -10.09
C GLU A 306 -16.69 -23.15 -9.84
N ALA A 307 -17.34 -22.74 -8.74
CA ALA A 307 -18.73 -23.09 -8.49
C ALA A 307 -19.70 -22.50 -9.53
N ARG A 308 -19.48 -21.25 -9.96
CA ARG A 308 -20.24 -20.64 -11.08
C ARG A 308 -19.97 -21.37 -12.40
N ARG A 309 -18.71 -21.68 -12.70
CA ARG A 309 -18.31 -22.39 -13.93
C ARG A 309 -18.82 -23.83 -14.02
N ARG A 310 -19.06 -24.49 -12.88
CA ARG A 310 -19.70 -25.82 -12.82
C ARG A 310 -21.21 -25.70 -13.01
N ARG A 311 -21.85 -24.71 -12.39
CA ARG A 311 -23.29 -24.46 -12.53
C ARG A 311 -23.69 -24.13 -13.97
N ASP A 312 -22.91 -23.32 -14.67
CA ASP A 312 -23.19 -22.97 -16.08
C ASP A 312 -22.94 -24.14 -17.05
N ARG A 313 -22.12 -25.13 -16.65
CA ARG A 313 -21.93 -26.37 -17.41
C ARG A 313 -23.07 -27.36 -17.23
N ASP A 314 -23.71 -27.39 -16.06
CA ASP A 314 -24.84 -28.27 -15.77
C ASP A 314 -26.19 -27.71 -16.29
N THR A 315 -26.27 -26.42 -16.64
CA THR A 315 -27.49 -25.79 -17.20
C THR A 315 -27.45 -25.59 -18.71
N GLY A 316 -26.37 -25.99 -19.39
CA GLY A 316 -26.24 -25.91 -20.85
C GLY A 316 -26.94 -27.08 -21.55
N GLY A 317 -28.25 -26.96 -21.74
CA GLY A 317 -29.01 -27.83 -22.63
C GLY A 317 -28.57 -27.64 -24.10
N ASP A 318 -28.44 -28.78 -24.78
CA ASP A 318 -27.94 -29.00 -26.14
C ASP A 318 -28.65 -28.15 -27.24
N PRO A 319 -27.93 -27.39 -28.09
CA PRO A 319 -28.53 -26.67 -29.21
C PRO A 319 -28.49 -27.53 -30.48
N ALA A 320 -29.29 -28.60 -30.53
CA ALA A 320 -29.46 -29.38 -31.76
C ALA A 320 -30.78 -30.16 -31.76
N SER A 321 -31.87 -29.52 -32.19
CA SER A 321 -32.98 -30.10 -32.98
C SER A 321 -34.22 -29.23 -32.83
N VAL A 322 -34.66 -28.56 -33.90
CA VAL A 322 -36.03 -28.56 -34.44
C VAL A 322 -35.97 -27.78 -35.75
N GLU A 323 -36.05 -28.50 -36.86
CA GLU A 323 -36.33 -27.97 -38.20
C GLU A 323 -37.75 -28.43 -38.58
N GLY A 324 -38.59 -27.55 -39.15
CA GLY A 324 -39.89 -27.97 -39.71
C GLY A 324 -40.96 -26.89 -39.96
N HIS A 325 -40.74 -26.03 -40.97
CA HIS A 325 -41.67 -25.49 -42.01
C HIS A 325 -43.09 -24.89 -41.64
N PRO A 326 -43.82 -24.22 -42.56
CA PRO A 326 -44.37 -22.87 -42.38
C PRO A 326 -45.92 -22.83 -42.46
N ASP A 327 -46.52 -21.70 -42.11
CA ASP A 327 -47.73 -21.09 -42.73
C ASP A 327 -48.43 -20.18 -41.73
N GLY A 328 -48.96 -19.07 -42.22
CA GLY A 328 -49.98 -18.30 -41.50
C GLY A 328 -49.73 -16.80 -41.46
N ALA A 329 -50.11 -16.13 -42.54
CA ALA A 329 -50.32 -14.68 -42.59
C ALA A 329 -51.29 -14.17 -41.50
N ARG A 330 -51.03 -12.94 -41.02
CA ARG A 330 -51.95 -11.88 -40.52
C ARG A 330 -51.22 -11.06 -39.45
N GLU A 331 -51.32 -9.76 -39.31
CA GLU A 331 -51.87 -8.64 -40.07
C GLU A 331 -51.39 -7.42 -39.27
N VAL A 332 -51.09 -6.32 -39.96
CA VAL A 332 -50.57 -5.07 -39.41
C VAL A 332 -51.68 -4.37 -38.59
N LEU A 333 -51.34 -3.82 -37.43
CA LEU A 333 -52.04 -2.66 -36.87
C LEU A 333 -51.17 -1.90 -35.86
N VAL A 334 -50.70 -0.75 -36.29
CA VAL A 334 -50.19 0.36 -35.48
C VAL A 334 -51.38 1.24 -35.12
N PRO A 335 -51.50 1.76 -33.89
CA PRO A 335 -52.29 2.96 -33.63
C PRO A 335 -51.35 4.15 -33.39
N GLU A 336 -51.54 5.20 -34.19
CA GLU A 336 -51.12 6.56 -33.87
C GLU A 336 -51.82 7.06 -32.58
N LEU A 337 -51.04 7.70 -31.71
CA LEU A 337 -51.22 9.06 -31.17
C LEU A 337 -49.92 9.50 -30.48
#